data_AF-A0A8T1X5H8-F1
#
_entry.id   AF-A0A8T1X5H8-F1
#
_cell.length_a   1.000
_cell.length_b   1.000
_cell.length_c   1.000
_cell.angle_alpha   90.00
_cell.angle_beta   90.00
_cell.angle_gamma   90.00
#
_symmetry.space_group_name_H-M   'P 1'
#
loop_
_entity.id
_entity.type
_entity.pdbx_description
1 polymer ?
#
loop_
_entity_poly.entity_id
_entity_poly.type
_entity_poly.pdbx_seq_one_letter_code
_entity_poly.pdbx_strand_id
1 'polypeptide(L)'
;MLQESLGVGGDSASSVRKLVTHVQKLVQLASVTPNALTLREYRDALEECLKSEGSAAMKILGFQLAGIASSCSTLEVWKFILEACITEMGDSENTSVLAEAVHVLGLIPVSLVLGFLLSPEREPMNKLRAALTHEDTGVRCSAIETLSKLTVDVVINVAGDGLFIFPFESHEARICCQQDVETMVNDCWKLIFHTLFLDGQPQNADRVVGAAFTALANLFARSSPMTQFFPSTREAFRAQSSVDDVTSMVYKNAFPRIRALITAAQTLTMKQQPDAILWIAMVLHVMMERSGARCPSVSVPCDLAQGISTVM
;
A
#
# COMPACT_ATOMS: atom_id res chain seq x y z
N MET A 1 -18.69 -8.22 62.61
CA MET A 1 -17.50 -8.63 61.85
C MET A 1 -17.96 -8.84 60.42
N LEU A 2 -17.80 -7.80 59.59
CA LEU A 2 -16.87 -7.76 58.42
C LEU A 2 -17.37 -8.72 57.32
N GLN A 3 -18.05 -8.28 56.26
CA GLN A 3 -17.64 -7.37 55.16
C GLN A 3 -16.48 -7.96 54.33
N GLU A 4 -16.61 -7.84 52.99
CA GLU A 4 -15.75 -8.33 51.88
C GLU A 4 -16.08 -9.78 51.44
N SER A 5 -16.48 -10.07 50.20
CA SER A 5 -15.92 -9.59 48.92
C SER A 5 -16.99 -9.60 47.82
N LEU A 6 -17.47 -8.42 47.46
CA LEU A 6 -18.19 -8.10 46.22
C LEU A 6 -17.60 -6.78 45.73
N GLY A 7 -16.41 -6.84 45.10
CA GLY A 7 -15.74 -5.61 44.66
C GLY A 7 -14.40 -5.85 44.01
N VAL A 8 -14.36 -6.43 42.80
CA VAL A 8 -13.15 -6.38 41.95
C VAL A 8 -13.47 -6.18 40.44
N GLY A 9 -14.73 -6.19 40.01
CA GLY A 9 -15.07 -6.14 38.57
C GLY A 9 -15.28 -4.75 37.93
N GLY A 10 -15.33 -3.67 38.72
CA GLY A 10 -15.84 -2.36 38.25
C GLY A 10 -14.78 -1.34 37.79
N ASP A 11 -13.59 -1.36 38.39
CA ASP A 11 -12.61 -0.28 38.21
C ASP A 11 -11.75 -0.43 36.94
N SER A 12 -11.50 -1.66 36.50
CA SER A 12 -10.80 -1.94 35.24
C SER A 12 -11.66 -1.60 34.01
N ALA A 13 -12.94 -1.96 34.02
CA ALA A 13 -13.85 -1.67 32.91
C ALA A 13 -14.13 -0.16 32.77
N SER A 14 -14.24 0.57 33.88
CA SER A 14 -14.47 2.02 33.87
C SER A 14 -13.22 2.80 33.46
N SER A 15 -12.02 2.36 33.87
CA SER A 15 -10.75 2.96 33.44
C SER A 15 -10.47 2.73 31.95
N VAL A 16 -10.73 1.53 31.41
CA VAL A 16 -10.61 1.25 29.96
C VAL A 16 -11.58 2.13 29.16
N ARG A 17 -12.83 2.32 29.60
CA ARG A 17 -13.78 3.23 28.91
C ARG A 17 -13.32 4.69 28.94
N LYS A 18 -12.77 5.16 30.06
CA LYS A 18 -12.22 6.51 30.16
C LYS A 18 -11.04 6.69 29.20
N LEU A 19 -10.17 5.68 29.11
CA LEU A 19 -9.03 5.67 28.21
C LEU A 19 -9.46 5.68 26.73
N VAL A 20 -10.41 4.82 26.34
CA VAL A 20 -11.01 4.83 24.99
C VAL A 20 -11.55 6.21 24.64
N THR A 21 -12.35 6.81 25.54
CA THR A 21 -12.93 8.14 25.32
C THR A 21 -11.84 9.22 25.21
N HIS A 22 -10.75 9.10 25.97
CA HIS A 22 -9.63 10.03 25.90
C HIS A 22 -8.91 9.94 24.55
N VAL A 23 -8.51 8.75 24.12
CA VAL A 23 -7.83 8.55 22.82
C VAL A 23 -8.73 8.96 21.67
N GLN A 24 -10.04 8.67 21.74
CA GLN A 24 -10.98 9.10 20.72
C GLN A 24 -11.03 10.63 20.57
N LYS A 25 -10.88 11.39 21.66
CA LYS A 25 -10.76 12.86 21.59
C LYS A 25 -9.45 13.28 20.93
N LEU A 26 -8.35 12.58 21.17
CA LEU A 26 -7.07 12.85 20.50
C LEU A 26 -7.17 12.58 19.00
N VAL A 27 -7.82 11.49 18.58
CA VAL A 27 -8.09 11.19 17.17
C VAL A 27 -8.93 12.30 16.52
N GLN A 28 -9.98 12.77 17.20
CA GLN A 28 -10.81 13.88 16.71
C GLN A 28 -10.03 15.21 16.61
N LEU A 29 -9.15 15.49 17.58
CA LEU A 29 -8.30 16.67 17.53
C LEU A 29 -7.31 16.58 16.37
N ALA A 30 -6.67 15.43 16.18
CA ALA A 30 -5.74 15.19 15.10
C ALA A 30 -6.42 15.26 13.71
N SER A 31 -7.67 14.82 13.60
CA SER A 31 -8.40 14.85 12.32
C SER A 31 -8.71 16.28 11.86
N VAL A 32 -8.80 17.24 12.79
CA VAL A 32 -8.98 18.67 12.48
C VAL A 32 -7.63 19.38 12.34
N THR A 33 -6.69 19.06 13.23
CA THR A 33 -5.36 19.67 13.29
C THR A 33 -4.29 18.61 13.58
N PRO A 34 -3.68 18.00 12.55
CA PRO A 34 -2.76 16.86 12.72
C PRO A 34 -1.55 17.13 13.61
N ASN A 35 -1.06 18.38 13.62
CA ASN A 35 0.13 18.79 14.37
C ASN A 35 -0.18 19.38 15.76
N ALA A 36 -1.42 19.29 16.24
CA ALA A 36 -1.81 19.89 17.52
C ALA A 36 -1.45 19.03 18.74
N LEU A 37 -1.10 17.75 18.53
CA LEU A 37 -0.75 16.83 19.60
C LEU A 37 0.68 17.04 20.06
N THR A 38 0.92 17.00 21.37
CA THR A 38 2.29 16.94 21.88
C THR A 38 2.90 15.56 21.61
N LEU A 39 4.22 15.50 21.37
CA LEU A 39 4.92 14.24 21.14
C LEU A 39 4.72 13.22 22.27
N ARG A 40 4.61 13.71 23.51
CA ARG A 40 4.38 12.86 24.68
C ARG A 40 2.98 12.28 24.72
N GLU A 41 1.94 13.11 24.55
CA GLU A 41 0.55 12.63 24.54
C GLU A 41 0.31 11.62 23.42
N TYR A 42 0.89 11.88 22.25
CA TYR A 42 0.82 10.99 21.11
C TYR A 42 1.48 9.63 21.41
N ARG A 43 2.71 9.65 21.94
CA ARG A 43 3.44 8.45 22.30
C ARG A 43 2.72 7.64 23.39
N ASP A 44 2.32 8.28 24.48
CA ASP A 44 1.66 7.64 25.62
C ASP A 44 0.33 6.99 25.17
N ALA A 45 -0.43 7.67 24.30
CA ALA A 45 -1.66 7.13 23.74
C ALA A 45 -1.42 5.89 22.86
N LEU A 46 -0.40 5.92 22.00
CA LEU A 46 -0.05 4.79 21.15
C LEU A 46 0.46 3.59 21.95
N GLU A 47 1.32 3.82 22.94
CA GLU A 47 1.84 2.77 23.81
C GLU A 47 0.72 2.06 24.57
N GLU A 48 -0.33 2.77 24.98
CA GLU A 48 -1.51 2.17 25.61
C GLU A 48 -2.45 1.47 24.62
N CYS A 49 -2.63 2.02 23.42
CA CYS A 49 -3.54 1.47 22.40
C CYS A 49 -3.02 0.20 21.72
N LEU A 50 -1.72 0.15 21.42
CA LEU A 50 -1.11 -0.88 20.58
C LEU A 50 -0.43 -2.00 21.38
N LYS A 51 -0.75 -2.12 22.69
CA LYS A 51 -0.34 -3.29 23.48
C LYS A 51 -0.95 -4.56 22.88
N SER A 52 -0.20 -5.67 22.94
CA SER A 52 -0.63 -6.98 22.43
C SER A 52 -1.97 -7.43 23.03
N GLU A 53 -2.13 -7.23 24.34
CA GLU A 53 -3.34 -7.56 25.14
C GLU A 53 -4.46 -6.50 25.01
N GLY A 54 -4.26 -5.46 24.20
CA GLY A 54 -5.24 -4.39 24.01
C GLY A 54 -6.51 -4.87 23.31
N SER A 55 -7.65 -4.27 23.69
CA SER A 55 -8.93 -4.54 23.01
C SER A 55 -8.90 -4.08 21.55
N ALA A 56 -9.66 -4.73 20.66
CA ALA A 56 -9.74 -4.35 19.25
C ALA A 56 -10.12 -2.88 19.03
N ALA A 57 -11.04 -2.34 19.84
CA ALA A 57 -11.42 -0.93 19.77
C ALA A 57 -10.25 0.03 20.07
N MET A 58 -9.41 -0.32 21.05
CA MET A 58 -8.21 0.47 21.38
C MET A 58 -7.16 0.38 20.27
N LYS A 59 -6.94 -0.80 19.70
CA LYS A 59 -6.00 -1.00 18.59
C LYS A 59 -6.42 -0.21 17.33
N ILE A 60 -7.72 -0.25 16.98
CA ILE A 60 -8.28 0.55 15.88
C ILE A 60 -7.99 2.04 16.11
N LEU A 61 -8.31 2.57 17.28
CA LEU A 61 -8.04 3.98 17.60
C LEU A 61 -6.54 4.31 17.57
N GLY A 62 -5.70 3.40 18.02
CA GLY A 62 -4.24 3.55 17.98
C GLY A 62 -3.71 3.65 16.55
N PHE A 63 -4.11 2.73 15.66
CA PHE A 63 -3.71 2.77 14.25
C PHE A 63 -4.28 4.00 13.53
N GLN A 64 -5.53 4.38 13.80
CA GLN A 64 -6.11 5.62 13.24
C GLN A 64 -5.35 6.86 13.69
N LEU A 65 -4.98 6.94 14.97
CA LEU A 65 -4.15 8.01 15.50
C LEU A 65 -2.78 8.04 14.81
N ALA A 66 -2.16 6.87 14.63
CA ALA A 66 -0.88 6.73 13.93
C ALA A 66 -0.97 7.23 12.47
N GLY A 67 -2.07 6.91 11.78
CA GLY A 67 -2.29 7.32 10.40
C GLY A 67 -2.52 8.82 10.24
N ILE A 68 -3.35 9.43 11.10
CA ILE A 68 -3.74 10.84 11.00
C ILE A 68 -2.61 11.78 11.44
N ALA A 69 -1.92 11.44 12.53
CA ALA A 69 -0.86 12.26 13.12
C ALA A 69 0.54 11.69 12.87
N SER A 70 0.78 11.16 11.66
CA SER A 70 2.05 10.57 11.25
C SER A 70 3.24 11.53 11.36
N SER A 71 3.02 12.84 11.22
CA SER A 71 4.02 13.90 11.41
C SER A 71 4.55 14.02 12.84
N CYS A 72 3.80 13.52 13.83
CA CYS A 72 4.19 13.53 15.24
C CYS A 72 5.04 12.31 15.64
N SER A 73 5.29 11.38 14.71
CA SER A 73 6.08 10.17 14.99
C SER A 73 7.58 10.39 14.89
N THR A 74 8.32 9.98 15.92
CA THR A 74 9.78 9.80 15.85
C THR A 74 10.12 8.42 15.29
N LEU A 75 11.39 8.19 14.94
CA LEU A 75 11.84 6.87 14.45
C LEU A 75 11.57 5.74 15.47
N GLU A 76 11.70 6.02 16.77
CA GLU A 76 11.41 5.05 17.83
C GLU A 76 9.92 4.69 17.89
N VAL A 77 9.05 5.69 17.77
CA VAL A 77 7.60 5.47 17.72
C VAL A 77 7.22 4.69 16.46
N TRP A 78 7.83 4.98 15.31
CA TRP A 78 7.61 4.20 14.10
C TRP A 78 8.05 2.74 14.21
N LYS A 79 9.17 2.45 14.90
CA LYS A 79 9.57 1.07 15.20
C LYS A 79 8.51 0.35 16.01
N PHE A 80 8.01 1.00 17.07
CA PHE A 80 6.94 0.45 17.90
C PHE A 80 5.65 0.18 17.08
N ILE A 81 5.23 1.14 16.25
CA ILE A 81 4.06 0.98 15.37
C ILE A 81 4.29 -0.18 14.39
N LEU A 82 5.49 -0.32 13.82
CA LEU A 82 5.83 -1.41 12.91
C LEU A 82 5.68 -2.78 13.60
N GLU A 83 6.17 -2.95 14.82
CA GLU A 83 6.00 -4.20 15.57
C GLU A 83 4.52 -4.53 15.79
N ALA A 84 3.70 -3.54 16.12
CA ALA A 84 2.25 -3.71 16.26
C ALA A 84 1.60 -4.13 14.92
N CYS A 85 1.97 -3.48 13.80
CA CYS A 85 1.51 -3.87 12.47
C CYS A 85 1.90 -5.32 12.12
N ILE A 86 3.15 -5.72 12.36
CA ILE A 86 3.66 -7.08 12.06
C ILE A 86 2.91 -8.13 12.89
N THR A 87 2.61 -7.81 14.15
CA THR A 87 1.85 -8.68 15.05
C THR A 87 0.45 -8.92 14.50
N GLU A 88 -0.28 -7.85 14.18
CA GLU A 88 -1.65 -7.96 13.65
C GLU A 88 -1.68 -8.65 12.26
N MET A 89 -0.68 -8.43 11.40
CA MET A 89 -0.61 -9.14 10.12
C MET A 89 -0.31 -10.65 10.24
N GLY A 90 0.16 -11.11 11.39
CA GLY A 90 0.36 -12.55 11.65
C GLY A 90 -0.89 -13.26 12.14
N ASP A 91 -1.58 -12.64 13.10
CA ASP A 91 -2.52 -13.35 13.98
C ASP A 91 -3.81 -12.57 14.28
N SER A 92 -4.14 -11.49 13.55
CA SER A 92 -5.33 -10.69 13.89
C SER A 92 -6.62 -11.46 13.63
N GLU A 93 -7.38 -11.71 14.70
CA GLU A 93 -8.75 -12.23 14.64
C GLU A 93 -9.76 -11.15 14.21
N ASN A 94 -9.35 -9.86 14.19
CA ASN A 94 -10.24 -8.74 13.92
C ASN A 94 -9.91 -8.06 12.59
N THR A 95 -10.78 -8.23 11.60
CA THR A 95 -10.59 -7.69 10.24
C THR A 95 -10.46 -6.17 10.20
N SER A 96 -11.17 -5.44 11.07
CA SER A 96 -11.06 -3.98 11.15
C SER A 96 -9.71 -3.53 11.71
N VAL A 97 -9.20 -4.20 12.74
CA VAL A 97 -7.85 -3.92 13.28
C VAL A 97 -6.80 -4.20 12.21
N LEU A 98 -6.90 -5.33 11.52
CA LEU A 98 -5.98 -5.71 10.44
C LEU A 98 -6.01 -4.69 9.29
N ALA A 99 -7.19 -4.24 8.87
CA ALA A 99 -7.33 -3.26 7.79
C ALA A 99 -6.64 -1.92 8.12
N GLU A 100 -6.76 -1.46 9.37
CA GLU A 100 -6.09 -0.25 9.86
C GLU A 100 -4.58 -0.45 10.02
N ALA A 101 -4.14 -1.60 10.54
CA ALA A 101 -2.73 -1.96 10.65
C ALA A 101 -2.04 -2.00 9.28
N VAL A 102 -2.70 -2.59 8.27
CA VAL A 102 -2.24 -2.63 6.89
C VAL A 102 -2.20 -1.23 6.28
N HIS A 103 -3.18 -0.37 6.56
CA HIS A 103 -3.16 1.02 6.10
C HIS A 103 -1.95 1.78 6.66
N VAL A 104 -1.72 1.68 7.98
CA VAL A 104 -0.60 2.35 8.67
C VAL A 104 0.75 1.84 8.18
N LEU A 105 0.87 0.55 7.82
CA LEU A 105 2.12 0.00 7.26
C LEU A 105 2.64 0.80 6.06
N GLY A 106 1.75 1.34 5.22
CA GLY A 106 2.11 2.17 4.07
C GLY A 106 2.63 3.57 4.42
N LEU A 107 2.52 3.99 5.67
CA LEU A 107 2.97 5.29 6.17
C LEU A 107 4.31 5.19 6.93
N ILE A 108 4.72 3.97 7.28
CA ILE A 108 5.96 3.73 8.02
C ILE A 108 7.15 4.07 7.11
N PRO A 109 8.20 4.74 7.63
CA PRO A 109 9.41 5.01 6.87
C PRO A 109 9.96 3.77 6.18
N VAL A 110 10.22 3.87 4.87
CA VAL A 110 10.64 2.74 4.03
C VAL A 110 11.90 2.05 4.58
N SER A 111 12.80 2.78 5.23
CA SER A 111 13.98 2.20 5.89
C SER A 111 13.63 1.16 6.97
N LEU A 112 12.55 1.38 7.73
CA LEU A 112 12.07 0.42 8.73
C LEU A 112 11.34 -0.75 8.06
N VAL A 113 10.56 -0.48 7.01
CA VAL A 113 9.89 -1.52 6.23
C VAL A 113 10.93 -2.45 5.59
N LEU A 114 12.00 -1.92 5.00
CA LEU A 114 13.11 -2.71 4.48
C LEU A 114 13.72 -3.60 5.57
N GLY A 115 13.90 -3.08 6.79
CA GLY A 115 14.36 -3.89 7.92
C GLY A 115 13.45 -5.10 8.20
N PHE A 116 12.13 -4.90 8.13
CA PHE A 116 11.15 -5.99 8.25
C PHE A 116 11.23 -6.98 7.07
N LEU A 117 11.31 -6.50 5.83
CA LEU A 117 11.37 -7.37 4.64
C LEU A 117 12.66 -8.21 4.62
N LEU A 118 13.74 -7.70 5.21
CA LEU A 118 15.02 -8.38 5.34
C LEU A 118 15.11 -9.33 6.55
N SER A 119 14.07 -9.43 7.38
CA SER A 119 14.05 -10.27 8.58
C SER A 119 13.30 -11.59 8.31
N PRO A 120 13.95 -12.68 7.86
CA PRO A 120 13.27 -13.90 7.44
C PRO A 120 12.48 -14.57 8.57
N GLU A 121 12.97 -14.49 9.81
CA GLU A 121 12.30 -14.94 11.03
C GLU A 121 10.95 -14.28 11.31
N ARG A 122 10.66 -13.14 10.67
CA ARG A 122 9.36 -12.45 10.76
C ARG A 122 8.39 -12.85 9.66
N GLU A 123 8.81 -13.76 8.77
CA GLU A 123 8.05 -14.29 7.65
C GLU A 123 7.32 -13.20 6.82
N PRO A 124 8.02 -12.16 6.35
CA PRO A 124 7.38 -10.98 5.80
C PRO A 124 6.49 -11.30 4.60
N MET A 125 6.93 -12.19 3.70
CA MET A 125 6.14 -12.57 2.53
C MET A 125 4.86 -13.33 2.91
N ASN A 126 4.88 -14.15 3.97
CA ASN A 126 3.69 -14.85 4.44
C ASN A 126 2.64 -13.85 4.93
N LYS A 127 3.06 -12.85 5.70
CA LYS A 127 2.20 -11.77 6.21
C LYS A 127 1.62 -10.90 5.08
N LEU A 128 2.44 -10.49 4.12
CA LEU A 128 2.00 -9.73 2.95
C LEU A 128 0.99 -10.52 2.10
N ARG A 129 1.29 -11.82 1.86
CA ARG A 129 0.40 -12.72 1.13
C ARG A 129 -0.93 -12.89 1.87
N ALA A 130 -0.91 -13.14 3.18
CA ALA A 130 -2.11 -13.31 3.99
C ALA A 130 -3.04 -12.10 3.89
N ALA A 131 -2.51 -10.87 3.90
CA ALA A 131 -3.31 -9.66 3.72
C ALA A 131 -3.90 -9.54 2.29
N LEU A 132 -3.10 -9.83 1.26
CA LEU A 132 -3.53 -9.73 -0.15
C LEU A 132 -4.55 -10.81 -0.54
N THR A 133 -4.51 -11.97 0.09
CA THR A 133 -5.43 -13.10 -0.16
C THR A 133 -6.45 -13.29 0.94
N HIS A 134 -6.62 -12.29 1.83
CA HIS A 134 -7.53 -12.39 2.97
C HIS A 134 -8.98 -12.63 2.52
N GLU A 135 -9.79 -13.34 3.30
CA GLU A 135 -11.17 -13.63 2.89
C GLU A 135 -12.03 -12.36 2.85
N ASP A 136 -11.90 -11.51 3.87
CA ASP A 136 -12.57 -10.21 3.96
C ASP A 136 -12.16 -9.25 2.81
N THR A 137 -13.17 -8.72 2.13
CA THR A 137 -12.97 -7.82 0.97
C THR A 137 -12.42 -6.45 1.36
N GLY A 138 -12.74 -5.95 2.55
CA GLY A 138 -12.24 -4.68 3.07
C GLY A 138 -10.75 -4.73 3.35
N VAL A 139 -10.30 -5.80 4.03
CA VAL A 139 -8.89 -6.08 4.27
C VAL A 139 -8.13 -6.19 2.95
N ARG A 140 -8.64 -6.99 1.99
CA ARG A 140 -7.99 -7.11 0.67
C ARG A 140 -7.89 -5.80 -0.08
N CYS A 141 -8.95 -4.98 -0.10
CA CYS A 141 -8.91 -3.67 -0.74
C CYS A 141 -7.84 -2.77 -0.10
N SER A 142 -7.81 -2.72 1.24
CA SER A 142 -6.78 -1.97 2.00
C SER A 142 -5.37 -2.48 1.67
N ALA A 143 -5.18 -3.80 1.64
CA ALA A 143 -3.90 -4.41 1.31
C ALA A 143 -3.45 -4.10 -0.12
N ILE A 144 -4.33 -4.19 -1.12
CA ILE A 144 -4.00 -3.85 -2.51
C ILE A 144 -3.62 -2.37 -2.61
N GLU A 145 -4.40 -1.47 -2.02
CA GLU A 145 -4.12 -0.04 -2.08
C GLU A 145 -2.79 0.31 -1.40
N THR A 146 -2.55 -0.22 -0.20
CA THR A 146 -1.36 0.12 0.58
C THR A 146 -0.11 -0.55 0.01
N LEU A 147 -0.16 -1.86 -0.25
CA LEU A 147 1.02 -2.62 -0.67
C LEU A 147 1.42 -2.29 -2.11
N SER A 148 0.50 -1.89 -2.99
CA SER A 148 0.88 -1.42 -4.32
C SER A 148 1.73 -0.15 -4.28
N LYS A 149 1.42 0.80 -3.39
CA LYS A 149 2.23 2.01 -3.19
C LYS A 149 3.57 1.67 -2.51
N LEU A 150 3.48 0.95 -1.39
CA LEU A 150 4.65 0.59 -0.59
C LEU A 150 5.69 -0.22 -1.38
N THR A 151 5.26 -1.18 -2.19
CA THR A 151 6.19 -2.00 -2.98
C THR A 151 6.90 -1.20 -4.08
N VAL A 152 6.27 -0.16 -4.63
CA VAL A 152 6.94 0.78 -5.55
C VAL A 152 8.02 1.56 -4.80
N ASP A 153 7.69 2.10 -3.63
CA ASP A 153 8.65 2.83 -2.80
C ASP A 153 9.83 1.95 -2.36
N VAL A 154 9.56 0.68 -2.02
CA VAL A 154 10.59 -0.32 -1.71
C VAL A 154 11.52 -0.54 -2.89
N VAL A 155 11.00 -0.77 -4.09
CA VAL A 155 11.83 -1.02 -5.29
C VAL A 155 12.65 0.20 -5.70
N ILE A 156 12.10 1.40 -5.52
CA ILE A 156 12.85 2.66 -5.71
C ILE A 156 14.01 2.76 -4.72
N ASN A 157 13.76 2.47 -3.43
CA ASN A 157 14.79 2.57 -2.39
C ASN A 157 15.86 1.48 -2.51
N VAL A 158 15.47 0.25 -2.86
CA VAL A 158 16.39 -0.88 -3.05
C VAL A 158 17.33 -0.64 -4.24
N ALA A 159 16.81 -0.09 -5.34
CA ALA A 159 17.62 0.26 -6.51
C ALA A 159 18.57 1.45 -6.26
N GLY A 160 18.24 2.30 -5.28
CA GLY A 160 19.09 3.38 -4.82
C GLY A 160 20.00 2.94 -3.66
N ASP A 161 20.20 3.84 -2.70
CA ASP A 161 21.08 3.60 -1.55
C ASP A 161 20.35 3.05 -0.32
N GLY A 162 19.08 2.65 -0.45
CA GLY A 162 18.22 2.28 0.67
C GLY A 162 18.73 1.08 1.48
N LEU A 163 19.53 0.20 0.87
CA LEU A 163 20.14 -0.93 1.57
C LEU A 163 21.44 -0.57 2.31
N PHE A 164 22.09 0.55 2.01
CA PHE A 164 23.39 0.89 2.63
C PHE A 164 23.29 1.23 4.12
N ILE A 165 22.08 1.44 4.64
CA ILE A 165 21.83 1.66 6.07
C ILE A 165 21.97 0.38 6.91
N PHE A 166 21.96 -0.80 6.28
CA PHE A 166 22.02 -2.09 6.97
C PHE A 166 23.45 -2.64 7.04
N PRO A 167 23.85 -3.25 8.17
CA PRO A 167 25.19 -3.78 8.36
C PRO A 167 25.32 -5.17 7.71
N PHE A 168 25.55 -5.21 6.39
CA PHE A 168 25.83 -6.47 5.69
C PHE A 168 27.26 -6.96 5.94
N GLU A 169 27.42 -8.28 6.10
CA GLU A 169 28.73 -8.92 6.27
C GLU A 169 29.58 -8.88 4.98
N SER A 170 28.94 -8.81 3.82
CA SER A 170 29.61 -8.76 2.52
C SER A 170 28.76 -8.06 1.45
N HIS A 171 29.39 -7.69 0.34
CA HIS A 171 28.69 -7.17 -0.84
C HIS A 171 27.75 -8.21 -1.46
N GLU A 172 28.14 -9.49 -1.44
CA GLU A 172 27.34 -10.61 -1.93
C GLU A 172 26.07 -10.80 -1.11
N ALA A 173 26.17 -10.75 0.23
CA ALA A 173 25.01 -10.83 1.12
C ALA A 173 24.00 -9.72 0.82
N ARG A 174 24.48 -8.50 0.54
CA ARG A 174 23.62 -7.38 0.13
C ARG A 174 22.91 -7.66 -1.20
N ILE A 175 23.62 -8.20 -2.20
CA ILE A 175 23.02 -8.54 -3.50
C ILE A 175 21.94 -9.62 -3.34
N CYS A 176 22.19 -10.66 -2.55
CA CYS A 176 21.19 -11.69 -2.25
C CYS A 176 19.93 -11.07 -1.61
N CYS A 177 20.11 -10.22 -0.59
CA CYS A 177 19.01 -9.52 0.06
C CYS A 177 18.24 -8.61 -0.89
N GLN A 178 18.92 -7.92 -1.81
CA GLN A 178 18.27 -7.14 -2.86
C GLN A 178 17.37 -8.03 -3.74
N GLN A 179 17.90 -9.17 -4.20
CA GLN A 179 17.15 -10.12 -5.03
C GLN A 179 15.95 -10.73 -4.31
N ASP A 180 16.09 -11.02 -3.01
CA ASP A 180 14.99 -11.53 -2.18
C ASP A 180 13.86 -10.50 -2.06
N VAL A 181 14.19 -9.24 -1.78
CA VAL A 181 13.19 -8.16 -1.71
C VAL A 181 12.53 -7.92 -3.06
N GLU A 182 13.29 -7.89 -4.16
CA GLU A 182 12.74 -7.79 -5.51
C GLU A 182 11.79 -8.96 -5.84
N THR A 183 12.13 -10.18 -5.40
CA THR A 183 11.27 -11.36 -5.56
C THR A 183 9.96 -11.21 -4.78
N MET A 184 10.02 -10.74 -3.53
CA MET A 184 8.83 -10.46 -2.72
C MET A 184 7.93 -9.40 -3.36
N VAL A 185 8.51 -8.32 -3.88
CA VAL A 185 7.75 -7.29 -4.60
C VAL A 185 7.08 -7.88 -5.85
N ASN A 186 7.81 -8.67 -6.64
CA ASN A 186 7.25 -9.33 -7.80
C ASN A 186 6.08 -10.25 -7.44
N ASP A 187 6.18 -10.98 -6.33
CA ASP A 187 5.11 -11.86 -5.86
C ASP A 187 3.88 -11.08 -5.36
N CYS A 188 4.06 -9.96 -4.67
CA CYS A 188 2.95 -9.04 -4.34
C CYS A 188 2.22 -8.57 -5.61
N TRP A 189 2.94 -8.12 -6.63
CA TRP A 189 2.33 -7.67 -7.89
C TRP A 189 1.66 -8.79 -8.67
N LYS A 190 2.21 -10.02 -8.64
CA LYS A 190 1.52 -11.20 -9.18
C LYS A 190 0.22 -11.41 -8.43
N LEU A 191 0.20 -11.40 -7.10
CA LEU A 191 -1.03 -11.59 -6.32
C LEU A 191 -2.08 -10.52 -6.64
N ILE A 192 -1.68 -9.24 -6.70
CA ILE A 192 -2.56 -8.13 -7.11
C ILE A 192 -3.11 -8.37 -8.52
N PHE A 193 -2.30 -8.80 -9.47
CA PHE A 193 -2.74 -9.10 -10.83
C PHE A 193 -3.71 -10.30 -10.89
N HIS A 194 -3.48 -11.34 -10.09
CA HIS A 194 -4.35 -12.52 -10.04
C HIS A 194 -5.74 -12.21 -9.48
N THR A 195 -5.87 -11.17 -8.63
CA THR A 195 -7.16 -10.66 -8.15
C THR A 195 -8.12 -10.30 -9.29
N LEU A 196 -7.63 -9.94 -10.47
CA LEU A 196 -8.46 -9.62 -11.64
C LEU A 196 -9.25 -10.81 -12.18
N PHE A 197 -8.87 -12.04 -11.81
CA PHE A 197 -9.46 -13.29 -12.30
C PHE A 197 -10.14 -14.08 -11.17
N LEU A 198 -10.63 -13.40 -10.13
CA LEU A 198 -11.41 -14.03 -9.07
C LEU A 198 -12.75 -14.54 -9.61
N ASP A 199 -12.77 -15.77 -10.11
CA ASP A 199 -13.99 -16.46 -10.53
C ASP A 199 -14.83 -16.86 -9.30
N GLY A 200 -16.10 -16.42 -9.25
CA GLY A 200 -17.15 -17.10 -8.47
C GLY A 200 -17.27 -16.78 -6.97
N GLN A 201 -16.86 -15.60 -6.48
CA GLN A 201 -17.08 -15.18 -5.08
C GLN A 201 -18.05 -13.96 -4.97
N PRO A 202 -18.81 -13.85 -3.86
CA PRO A 202 -20.09 -13.13 -3.78
C PRO A 202 -19.94 -11.59 -3.71
N GLN A 203 -21.07 -10.91 -3.52
CA GLN A 203 -21.24 -9.45 -3.37
C GLN A 203 -19.98 -8.73 -2.85
N ASN A 204 -19.48 -7.76 -3.62
CA ASN A 204 -18.26 -6.95 -3.41
C ASN A 204 -16.96 -7.42 -4.09
N ALA A 205 -16.97 -8.49 -4.91
CA ALA A 205 -15.83 -8.83 -5.78
C ALA A 205 -15.39 -7.65 -6.66
N ASP A 206 -16.35 -6.88 -7.19
CA ASP A 206 -16.08 -5.69 -8.01
C ASP A 206 -15.18 -4.68 -7.30
N ARG A 207 -15.36 -4.50 -5.98
CA ARG A 207 -14.56 -3.53 -5.22
C ARG A 207 -13.08 -3.91 -5.22
N VAL A 208 -12.79 -5.19 -5.01
CA VAL A 208 -11.43 -5.73 -4.93
C VAL A 208 -10.78 -5.74 -6.32
N VAL A 209 -11.51 -6.16 -7.35
CA VAL A 209 -11.04 -6.13 -8.74
C VAL A 209 -10.77 -4.69 -9.19
N GLY A 210 -11.67 -3.76 -8.85
CA GLY A 210 -11.47 -2.33 -9.12
C GLY A 210 -10.24 -1.77 -8.42
N ALA A 211 -10.02 -2.10 -7.15
CA ALA A 211 -8.81 -1.70 -6.42
C ALA A 211 -7.52 -2.23 -7.09
N ALA A 212 -7.55 -3.47 -7.58
CA ALA A 212 -6.43 -4.05 -8.34
C ALA A 212 -6.19 -3.30 -9.66
N PHE A 213 -7.23 -2.97 -10.42
CA PHE A 213 -7.08 -2.14 -11.62
C PHE A 213 -6.53 -0.75 -11.30
N THR A 214 -7.00 -0.09 -10.25
CA THR A 214 -6.45 1.21 -9.81
C THR A 214 -4.97 1.10 -9.44
N ALA A 215 -4.58 0.06 -8.70
CA ALA A 215 -3.17 -0.19 -8.36
C ALA A 215 -2.31 -0.38 -9.61
N LEU A 216 -2.79 -1.18 -10.57
CA LEU A 216 -2.09 -1.45 -11.83
C LEU A 216 -2.02 -0.20 -12.73
N ALA A 217 -3.08 0.61 -12.76
CA ALA A 217 -3.11 1.89 -13.47
C ALA A 217 -2.05 2.84 -12.91
N ASN A 218 -1.96 2.95 -11.58
CA ASN A 218 -0.98 3.78 -10.90
C ASN A 218 0.46 3.32 -11.16
N LEU A 219 0.72 2.01 -11.17
CA LEU A 219 2.02 1.45 -11.53
C LEU A 219 2.42 1.84 -12.95
N PHE A 220 1.53 1.62 -13.93
CA PHE A 220 1.82 1.93 -15.32
C PHE A 220 1.98 3.44 -15.55
N ALA A 221 1.18 4.28 -14.90
CA ALA A 221 1.31 5.74 -14.98
C ALA A 221 2.68 6.25 -14.50
N ARG A 222 3.31 5.52 -13.57
CA ARG A 222 4.67 5.80 -13.09
C ARG A 222 5.76 5.26 -14.01
N SER A 223 5.47 4.43 -15.00
CA SER A 223 6.47 3.85 -15.91
C SER A 223 6.97 4.87 -16.95
N SER A 224 8.22 4.73 -17.39
CA SER A 224 8.85 5.64 -18.35
C SER A 224 8.08 5.83 -19.67
N PRO A 225 7.54 4.76 -20.30
CA PRO A 225 6.75 4.90 -21.54
C PRO A 225 5.48 5.75 -21.36
N MET A 226 4.94 5.76 -20.14
CA MET A 226 3.67 6.42 -19.83
C MET A 226 3.83 7.78 -19.18
N THR A 227 4.99 8.11 -18.60
CA THR A 227 5.21 9.34 -17.83
C THR A 227 4.84 10.60 -18.63
N GLN A 228 5.00 10.58 -19.95
CA GLN A 228 4.61 11.68 -20.85
C GLN A 228 3.10 12.00 -20.83
N PHE A 229 2.26 11.01 -20.56
CA PHE A 229 0.80 11.17 -20.44
C PHE A 229 0.36 11.57 -19.02
N PHE A 230 1.25 11.45 -18.03
CA PHE A 230 0.99 11.72 -16.61
C PHE A 230 2.02 12.68 -16.00
N PRO A 231 2.07 13.95 -16.47
CA PRO A 231 3.10 14.92 -16.06
C PRO A 231 3.06 15.28 -14.56
N SER A 232 1.94 15.04 -13.88
CA SER A 232 1.75 15.25 -12.44
C SER A 232 2.48 14.24 -11.56
N THR A 233 2.94 13.10 -12.10
CA THR A 233 3.53 11.99 -11.34
C THR A 233 5.07 12.03 -11.36
N ARG A 234 5.65 13.22 -11.55
CA ARG A 234 7.09 13.41 -11.78
C ARG A 234 7.89 13.30 -10.48
N GLU A 235 7.99 12.08 -9.94
CA GLU A 235 9.00 11.77 -8.93
C GLU A 235 10.40 11.80 -9.56
N ALA A 236 11.43 12.09 -8.74
CA ALA A 236 12.78 12.29 -9.23
C ALA A 236 13.25 11.07 -10.04
N PHE A 237 13.79 11.31 -11.25
CA PHE A 237 14.28 10.35 -12.25
C PHE A 237 15.23 9.22 -11.78
N ARG A 238 15.59 9.14 -10.49
CA ARG A 238 16.69 8.32 -9.96
C ARG A 238 16.43 6.82 -9.80
N ALA A 239 15.22 6.31 -10.02
CA ALA A 239 14.96 4.86 -9.94
C ALA A 239 13.89 4.37 -10.93
N GLN A 240 13.73 5.07 -12.05
CA GLN A 240 12.70 4.75 -13.03
C GLN A 240 12.84 3.34 -13.62
N SER A 241 14.08 2.86 -13.77
CA SER A 241 14.37 1.54 -14.33
C SER A 241 13.78 0.39 -13.49
N SER A 242 13.82 0.50 -12.17
CA SER A 242 13.33 -0.58 -11.30
C SER A 242 11.80 -0.64 -11.27
N VAL A 243 11.12 0.51 -11.38
CA VAL A 243 9.66 0.59 -11.62
C VAL A 243 9.29 0.04 -13.00
N ASP A 244 10.11 0.31 -14.01
CA ASP A 244 9.91 -0.21 -15.37
C ASP A 244 10.07 -1.74 -15.42
N ASP A 245 10.96 -2.33 -14.62
CA ASP A 245 11.13 -3.79 -14.51
C ASP A 245 9.88 -4.46 -13.94
N VAL A 246 9.30 -3.91 -12.87
CA VAL A 246 8.01 -4.38 -12.31
C VAL A 246 6.89 -4.20 -13.33
N THR A 247 6.81 -3.05 -14.00
CA THR A 247 5.83 -2.77 -15.05
C THR A 247 5.95 -3.77 -16.21
N SER A 248 7.18 -4.07 -16.63
CA SER A 248 7.48 -5.05 -17.68
C SER A 248 7.08 -6.47 -17.27
N MET A 249 7.28 -6.84 -16.01
CA MET A 249 6.82 -8.11 -15.46
C MET A 249 5.29 -8.21 -15.47
N VAL A 250 4.58 -7.18 -15.00
CA VAL A 250 3.11 -7.14 -15.04
C VAL A 250 2.59 -7.17 -16.48
N TYR A 251 3.21 -6.41 -17.39
CA TYR A 251 2.88 -6.43 -18.81
C TYR A 251 3.02 -7.82 -19.42
N LYS A 252 4.10 -8.56 -19.12
CA LYS A 252 4.32 -9.93 -19.61
C LYS A 252 3.20 -10.89 -19.15
N ASN A 253 2.63 -10.66 -17.98
CA ASN A 253 1.47 -11.42 -17.48
C ASN A 253 0.14 -10.96 -18.09
N ALA A 254 0.02 -9.67 -18.41
CA ALA A 254 -1.21 -9.05 -18.92
C ALA A 254 -1.44 -9.32 -20.42
N PHE A 255 -0.42 -9.16 -21.27
CA PHE A 255 -0.57 -9.24 -22.73
C PHE A 255 -1.26 -10.53 -23.24
N PRO A 256 -0.96 -11.75 -22.74
CA PRO A 256 -1.58 -12.96 -23.27
C PRO A 256 -3.03 -13.12 -22.81
N ARG A 257 -3.46 -12.34 -21.81
CA ARG A 257 -4.78 -12.40 -21.17
C ARG A 257 -5.66 -11.19 -21.48
N ILE A 258 -5.27 -10.35 -22.46
CA ILE A 258 -5.94 -9.07 -22.73
C ILE A 258 -7.45 -9.17 -22.93
N ARG A 259 -7.94 -10.24 -23.58
CA ARG A 259 -9.38 -10.46 -23.77
C ARG A 259 -10.11 -10.70 -22.46
N ALA A 260 -9.55 -11.54 -21.58
CA ALA A 260 -10.13 -11.80 -20.27
C ALA A 260 -10.11 -10.55 -19.38
N LEU A 261 -9.06 -9.74 -19.48
CA LEU A 261 -8.96 -8.44 -18.79
C LEU A 261 -10.03 -7.45 -19.26
N ILE A 262 -10.32 -7.38 -20.56
CA ILE A 262 -11.41 -6.57 -21.10
C ILE A 262 -12.75 -7.03 -20.55
N THR A 263 -13.02 -8.33 -20.51
CA THR A 263 -14.25 -8.88 -19.93
C THR A 263 -14.38 -8.53 -18.45
N ALA A 264 -13.30 -8.69 -17.67
CA ALA A 264 -13.28 -8.33 -16.25
C ALA A 264 -13.50 -6.82 -16.01
N ALA A 265 -12.99 -5.95 -16.88
CA ALA A 265 -13.24 -4.51 -16.79
C ALA A 265 -14.69 -4.13 -17.14
N GLN A 266 -15.33 -4.88 -18.05
CA GLN A 266 -16.71 -4.64 -18.46
C GLN A 266 -17.73 -5.03 -17.39
N THR A 267 -17.38 -5.95 -16.48
CA THR A 267 -18.26 -6.36 -15.37
C THR A 267 -18.22 -5.37 -14.19
N LEU A 268 -17.27 -4.44 -14.16
CA LEU A 268 -17.15 -3.45 -13.08
C LEU A 268 -18.25 -2.39 -13.12
N THR A 269 -18.54 -1.83 -11.94
CA THR A 269 -19.41 -0.66 -11.81
C THR A 269 -18.79 0.59 -12.46
N MET A 270 -19.63 1.52 -12.89
CA MET A 270 -19.22 2.80 -13.52
C MET A 270 -18.22 3.62 -12.70
N LYS A 271 -18.14 3.40 -11.37
CA LYS A 271 -17.18 4.09 -10.50
C LYS A 271 -15.75 3.57 -10.67
N GLN A 272 -15.57 2.28 -10.93
CA GLN A 272 -14.25 1.61 -10.98
C GLN A 272 -13.81 1.27 -12.40
N GLN A 273 -14.74 1.30 -13.34
CA GLN A 273 -14.49 1.07 -14.76
C GLN A 273 -13.48 2.05 -15.41
N PRO A 274 -13.40 3.35 -15.05
CA PRO A 274 -12.45 4.28 -15.67
C PRO A 274 -10.99 3.85 -15.52
N ASP A 275 -10.58 3.45 -14.31
CA ASP A 275 -9.21 3.01 -14.03
C ASP A 275 -8.87 1.72 -14.79
N ALA A 276 -9.84 0.80 -14.89
CA ALA A 276 -9.69 -0.43 -15.65
C ALA A 276 -9.51 -0.17 -17.15
N ILE A 277 -10.32 0.72 -17.74
CA ILE A 277 -10.19 1.13 -19.13
C ILE A 277 -8.86 1.83 -19.37
N LEU A 278 -8.47 2.75 -18.48
CA LEU A 278 -7.19 3.47 -18.56
C LEU A 278 -6.02 2.49 -18.57
N TRP A 279 -6.01 1.53 -17.65
CA TRP A 279 -4.97 0.52 -17.58
C TRP A 279 -4.93 -0.39 -18.82
N ILE A 280 -6.08 -0.85 -19.30
CA ILE A 280 -6.15 -1.63 -20.55
C ILE A 280 -5.61 -0.82 -21.73
N ALA A 281 -5.96 0.47 -21.83
CA ALA A 281 -5.46 1.35 -22.88
C ALA A 281 -3.93 1.49 -22.81
N MET A 282 -3.34 1.61 -21.61
CA MET A 282 -1.89 1.62 -21.43
C MET A 282 -1.24 0.31 -21.86
N VAL A 283 -1.82 -0.85 -21.50
CA VAL A 283 -1.32 -2.16 -21.95
C VAL A 283 -1.35 -2.26 -23.48
N LEU A 284 -2.46 -1.88 -24.11
CA LEU A 284 -2.60 -1.88 -25.57
C LEU A 284 -1.61 -0.93 -26.24
N HIS A 285 -1.36 0.25 -25.66
CA HIS A 285 -0.34 1.17 -26.14
C HIS A 285 1.05 0.52 -26.13
N VAL A 286 1.46 -0.10 -25.03
CA VAL A 286 2.75 -0.81 -24.94
C VAL A 286 2.81 -1.98 -25.94
N MET A 287 1.71 -2.70 -26.15
CA MET A 287 1.63 -3.74 -27.19
C MET A 287 1.85 -3.18 -28.59
N MET A 288 1.25 -2.04 -28.92
CA MET A 288 1.44 -1.38 -30.22
C MET A 288 2.89 -0.90 -30.40
N GLU A 289 3.48 -0.29 -29.37
CA GLU A 289 4.88 0.15 -29.43
C GLU A 289 5.84 -1.02 -29.63
N ARG A 290 5.68 -2.12 -28.88
CA ARG A 290 6.56 -3.29 -28.96
C ARG A 290 6.39 -4.12 -30.22
N SER A 291 5.19 -4.15 -30.79
CA SER A 291 4.93 -4.89 -32.03
C SER A 291 5.34 -4.13 -33.30
N GLY A 292 5.64 -2.84 -33.19
CA GLY A 292 5.87 -1.98 -34.35
C GLY A 292 4.60 -1.71 -35.17
N ALA A 293 3.44 -2.24 -34.74
CA ALA A 293 2.13 -1.98 -35.32
C ALA A 293 1.61 -0.60 -34.92
N ARG A 294 2.43 0.44 -35.08
CA ARG A 294 1.94 1.82 -35.09
C ARG A 294 1.05 1.93 -36.31
N CYS A 295 -0.26 2.15 -36.11
CA CYS A 295 -1.16 2.43 -37.22
C CYS A 295 -0.55 3.56 -38.07
N PRO A 296 -0.19 3.32 -39.34
CA PRO A 296 0.36 4.36 -40.19
C PRO A 296 -0.77 5.26 -40.67
N SER A 297 -1.31 6.13 -39.79
CA SER A 297 -2.27 7.18 -40.18
C SER A 297 -2.80 8.10 -39.08
N VAL A 298 -2.39 7.99 -37.80
CA VAL A 298 -2.68 9.05 -36.79
C VAL A 298 -1.38 9.75 -36.38
N SER A 299 -0.62 10.17 -37.38
CA SER A 299 0.27 11.32 -37.23
C SER A 299 -0.61 12.57 -37.26
N VAL A 300 -0.97 13.13 -36.11
CA VAL A 300 -1.30 14.57 -36.08
C VAL A 300 0.01 15.28 -36.41
N PRO A 301 0.11 16.03 -37.52
CA PRO A 301 1.32 16.77 -37.80
C PRO A 301 1.50 17.82 -36.69
N CYS A 302 2.62 17.79 -35.98
CA CYS A 302 3.06 18.89 -35.12
C CYS A 302 3.39 20.17 -35.92
N ASP A 303 3.19 20.18 -37.24
CA ASP A 303 3.45 21.33 -38.11
C ASP A 303 2.31 22.36 -38.16
N LEU A 304 1.20 22.15 -37.44
CA LEU A 304 0.14 23.18 -37.29
C LEU A 304 0.35 24.14 -36.11
N ALA A 305 1.45 24.03 -35.36
CA ALA A 305 1.82 24.97 -34.30
C ALA A 305 2.82 26.07 -34.73
N GLN A 306 3.25 26.08 -36.00
CA GLN A 306 4.07 27.18 -36.56
C GLN A 306 3.28 28.12 -37.48
N GLY A 307 1.95 27.96 -37.58
CA GLY A 307 1.08 28.78 -38.43
C GLY A 307 0.33 29.93 -37.75
N ILE A 308 0.58 30.21 -36.46
CA ILE A 308 -0.03 31.35 -35.73
C ILE A 308 1.05 32.29 -35.20
N SER A 309 2.07 32.53 -36.02
CA SER A 309 3.02 33.62 -35.81
C SER A 309 3.39 34.28 -37.13
N THR A 310 2.40 34.54 -37.99
CA THR A 310 2.48 35.63 -38.97
C THR A 310 1.09 35.91 -39.52
N VAL A 311 0.64 37.16 -39.34
CA VAL A 311 -0.48 37.88 -39.95
C VAL A 311 -1.59 38.25 -38.95
N MET A 312 -1.48 39.52 -38.52
CA MET A 312 -2.38 40.39 -37.74
C MET A 312 -2.45 40.17 -36.23
#